data_AF-A0A970J8N1-F1
#
_entry.id   AF-A0A970J8N1-F1
#
_cell.length_a   1.000
_cell.length_b   1.000
_cell.length_c   1.000
_cell.angle_alpha   90.00
_cell.angle_beta   90.00
_cell.angle_gamma   90.00
#
_symmetry.space_group_name_H-M   'P 1'
#
loop_
_entity.id
_entity.type
_entity.pdbx_description
1 polymer ?
#
loop_
_entity_poly.entity_id
_entity_poly.type
_entity_poly.pdbx_seq_one_letter_code
_entity_poly.pdbx_strand_id
1 'polypeptide(L)'
;MIRDQGKTTHLYCWKLTYSYKVRKRAVKCLQTCKDVVTPNVDTVYSSAWLDLSQNPVVLIVSDSNDRYYVAQIMDAYSNTFSSIGRRTTGTKAGKFAIVGPDWKGVLPSGLKEVKSPTNTAWLIIRVLSKGKDDEDEALKILNQFKLTSLDEKSSPHIIKPANELLLKNKVEDLNAMDFFKTMTDLMILNPTTDYESFEKQFEQIGIDRTYGFDASKLDPDTIAGLNRAVKDAFEIISSSLEELNPRISNGWMTITGIGAYGDQYQKY
;
A
#
# COMPACT_ATOMS: atom_id res chain seq x y z
N MET A 1 -8.26 5.32 44.58
CA MET A 1 -7.58 4.04 44.90
C MET A 1 -8.23 2.97 44.03
N ILE A 2 -7.50 2.44 43.02
CA ILE A 2 -7.72 1.14 42.33
C ILE A 2 -9.02 1.08 41.48
N ARG A 3 -9.05 0.84 40.16
CA ARG A 3 -8.26 -0.10 39.35
C ARG A 3 -8.34 0.25 37.85
N ASP A 4 -7.18 0.15 37.23
CA ASP A 4 -6.89 -0.09 35.82
C ASP A 4 -7.81 -1.14 35.17
N GLN A 5 -8.31 -0.84 33.95
CA GLN A 5 -8.72 -1.83 32.96
C GLN A 5 -8.25 -1.38 31.58
N GLY A 6 -7.02 -1.74 31.26
CA GLY A 6 -6.47 -1.71 29.92
C GLY A 6 -7.36 -2.38 28.87
N LYS A 7 -7.46 -1.73 27.72
CA LYS A 7 -7.76 -2.36 26.43
C LYS A 7 -6.69 -1.94 25.44
N THR A 8 -5.63 -2.71 25.42
CA THR A 8 -4.63 -2.74 24.36
C THR A 8 -5.27 -3.46 23.18
N THR A 9 -5.52 -2.77 22.07
CA THR A 9 -6.01 -3.37 20.82
C THR A 9 -4.90 -3.28 19.78
N HIS A 10 -4.76 -4.36 19.02
CA HIS A 10 -3.53 -4.84 18.42
C HIS A 10 -3.15 -4.12 17.11
N LEU A 11 -1.85 -4.17 16.79
CA LEU A 11 -1.19 -3.60 15.62
C LEU A 11 -0.92 -4.64 14.56
N TYR A 12 -1.04 -4.33 13.25
CA TYR A 12 -1.12 -5.27 12.10
C TYR A 12 -0.11 -5.15 10.87
N CYS A 13 1.02 -5.88 10.75
CA CYS A 13 1.93 -5.89 9.57
C CYS A 13 2.00 -7.26 8.86
N TRP A 14 1.90 -7.25 7.54
CA TRP A 14 1.91 -8.46 6.72
C TRP A 14 3.27 -9.15 6.62
N LYS A 15 3.20 -10.43 6.23
CA LYS A 15 4.27 -11.39 6.00
C LYS A 15 5.36 -10.86 5.04
N LEU A 16 6.54 -10.54 5.58
CA LEU A 16 7.79 -10.48 4.80
C LEU A 16 8.18 -11.90 4.38
N THR A 17 7.76 -12.37 3.21
CA THR A 17 8.58 -13.27 2.36
C THR A 17 7.93 -13.47 0.99
N TYR A 18 8.51 -12.83 -0.04
CA TYR A 18 8.62 -13.44 -1.36
C TYR A 18 10.12 -13.68 -1.64
N SER A 19 10.78 -14.44 -0.77
CA SER A 19 12.00 -15.16 -1.16
C SER A 19 11.55 -16.58 -1.51
N TYR A 20 11.29 -16.83 -2.79
CA TYR A 20 10.98 -18.16 -3.29
C TYR A 20 12.20 -19.07 -3.06
N LYS A 21 12.14 -19.93 -2.02
CA LYS A 21 13.20 -20.91 -1.74
C LYS A 21 13.03 -22.11 -2.67
N VAL A 22 13.87 -22.14 -3.70
CA VAL A 22 14.14 -23.33 -4.51
C VAL A 22 14.80 -24.40 -3.63
N ARG A 23 14.13 -25.53 -3.39
CA ARG A 23 14.82 -26.83 -3.30
C ARG A 23 14.67 -27.52 -4.66
N LYS A 24 15.79 -27.58 -5.39
CA LYS A 24 16.04 -28.38 -6.60
C LYS A 24 14.95 -28.35 -7.69
N ARG A 25 14.78 -27.18 -8.32
CA ARG A 25 14.43 -26.92 -9.74
C ARG A 25 13.79 -25.53 -9.78
N ALA A 26 14.49 -24.58 -10.38
CA ALA A 26 13.95 -23.26 -10.67
C ALA A 26 12.72 -23.40 -11.58
N VAL A 27 11.59 -22.78 -11.22
CA VAL A 27 10.42 -22.68 -12.09
C VAL A 27 10.21 -21.20 -12.45
N LYS A 28 10.30 -20.98 -13.76
CA LYS A 28 9.93 -19.83 -14.57
C LYS A 28 8.69 -19.10 -14.02
N CYS A 29 8.83 -17.83 -13.62
CA CYS A 29 7.70 -16.98 -13.23
C CYS A 29 7.18 -16.23 -14.47
N LEU A 30 6.12 -16.74 -15.09
CA LEU A 30 5.38 -16.04 -16.14
C LEU A 30 3.85 -16.14 -15.97
N GLN A 31 3.32 -16.71 -14.87
CA GLN A 31 1.90 -17.09 -14.82
C GLN A 31 1.14 -16.81 -13.51
N THR A 32 1.74 -16.30 -12.42
CA THR A 32 1.02 -16.23 -11.12
C THR A 32 1.16 -14.94 -10.31
N CYS A 33 1.77 -13.87 -10.84
CA CYS A 33 1.59 -12.54 -10.24
C CYS A 33 0.22 -11.99 -10.65
N LYS A 34 -0.79 -12.14 -9.79
CA LYS A 34 -2.11 -11.51 -9.98
C LYS A 34 -2.27 -10.19 -9.21
N ASP A 35 -1.35 -9.90 -8.28
CA ASP A 35 -1.42 -8.72 -7.39
C ASP A 35 -0.72 -7.47 -7.97
N VAL A 36 0.03 -7.64 -9.07
CA VAL A 36 0.68 -6.54 -9.80
C VAL A 36 0.26 -6.63 -11.26
N VAL A 37 -0.47 -5.62 -11.73
CA VAL A 37 -0.85 -5.50 -13.13
C VAL A 37 0.43 -5.25 -13.96
N THR A 38 0.62 -6.01 -15.04
CA THR A 38 1.76 -5.90 -15.98
C THR A 38 3.16 -5.97 -15.30
N PRO A 39 3.55 -7.12 -14.73
CA PRO A 39 4.88 -7.27 -14.13
C PRO A 39 5.99 -7.02 -15.17
N ASN A 40 6.97 -6.18 -14.80
CA ASN A 40 8.11 -5.89 -15.64
C ASN A 40 9.07 -7.09 -15.66
N VAL A 41 9.54 -7.48 -16.84
CA VAL A 41 10.55 -8.55 -17.02
C VAL A 41 11.97 -8.10 -16.65
N ASP A 42 12.20 -6.78 -16.53
CA ASP A 42 13.52 -6.21 -16.30
C ASP A 42 13.90 -6.12 -14.81
N THR A 43 13.04 -6.52 -13.88
CA THR A 43 13.34 -6.38 -12.44
C THR A 43 12.87 -7.57 -11.61
N VAL A 44 13.63 -7.88 -10.55
CA VAL A 44 13.17 -8.75 -9.47
C VAL A 44 12.47 -7.92 -8.39
N TYR A 45 11.47 -8.50 -7.73
CA TYR A 45 10.55 -7.78 -6.85
C TYR A 45 10.56 -8.31 -5.42
N SER A 46 10.37 -7.39 -4.46
CA SER A 46 9.90 -7.68 -3.11
C SER A 46 8.79 -6.70 -2.76
N SER A 47 7.85 -7.11 -1.90
CA SER A 47 6.66 -6.33 -1.58
C SER A 47 6.28 -6.52 -0.11
N ALA A 48 5.79 -5.46 0.54
CA ALA A 48 5.28 -5.50 1.91
C ALA A 48 4.22 -4.42 2.14
N TRP A 49 3.19 -4.77 2.90
CA TRP A 49 2.27 -3.80 3.50
C TRP A 49 2.72 -3.49 4.92
N LEU A 50 2.79 -2.20 5.24
CA LEU A 50 3.25 -1.67 6.52
C LEU A 50 2.06 -1.08 7.28
N ASP A 51 1.94 -1.43 8.56
CA ASP A 51 1.10 -0.72 9.51
C ASP A 51 1.98 0.16 10.39
N LEU A 52 1.71 1.45 10.29
CA LEU A 52 2.43 2.55 10.90
C LEU A 52 1.58 3.25 11.98
N SER A 53 0.41 2.69 12.32
CA SER A 53 -0.56 3.29 13.26
C SER A 53 -0.06 3.40 14.69
N GLN A 54 1.02 2.69 15.05
CA GLN A 54 1.61 2.82 16.39
C GLN A 54 3.14 2.86 16.40
N ASN A 55 3.81 2.16 15.48
CA ASN A 55 5.27 2.08 15.49
C ASN A 55 5.86 2.30 14.08
N PRO A 56 6.98 3.03 13.97
CA PRO A 56 7.73 3.10 12.73
C PRO A 56 8.28 1.75 12.27
N VAL A 57 8.48 1.62 10.96
CA VAL A 57 9.23 0.52 10.35
C VAL A 57 10.48 1.07 9.69
N VAL A 58 11.63 0.44 9.93
CA VAL A 58 12.91 0.86 9.35
C VAL A 58 13.23 0.00 8.14
N LEU A 59 13.40 0.63 6.98
CA LEU A 59 13.97 0.04 5.78
C LEU A 59 15.48 0.26 5.74
N ILE A 60 16.23 -0.83 5.77
CA ILE A 60 17.68 -0.85 5.56
C ILE A 60 17.94 -1.31 4.13
N VAL A 61 18.58 -0.45 3.34
CA VAL A 61 19.05 -0.77 1.99
C VAL A 61 20.57 -0.90 2.00
N SER A 62 21.09 -1.90 1.30
CA SER A 62 22.53 -2.13 1.12
C SER A 62 23.04 -1.39 -0.13
N ASP A 63 24.36 -1.22 -0.26
CA ASP A 63 24.94 -0.64 -1.49
C ASP A 63 24.63 -1.56 -2.68
N SER A 64 23.91 -1.05 -3.67
CA SER A 64 23.56 -1.83 -4.86
C SER A 64 24.69 -1.86 -5.91
N ASN A 65 25.86 -1.28 -5.61
CA ASN A 65 27.01 -1.19 -6.50
C ASN A 65 26.65 -0.60 -7.86
N ASP A 66 25.98 0.55 -7.84
CA ASP A 66 25.48 1.26 -9.02
C ASP A 66 24.35 0.52 -9.79
N ARG A 67 23.93 -0.68 -9.37
CA ARG A 67 22.74 -1.33 -9.94
C ARG A 67 21.47 -0.52 -9.63
N TYR A 68 20.60 -0.38 -10.62
CA TYR A 68 19.30 0.24 -10.41
C TYR A 68 18.47 -0.54 -9.39
N TYR A 69 17.97 0.18 -8.39
CA TYR A 69 16.87 -0.25 -7.56
C TYR A 69 15.94 0.92 -7.26
N VAL A 70 14.71 0.60 -6.92
CA VAL A 70 13.74 1.52 -6.33
C VAL A 70 12.93 0.80 -5.26
N ALA A 71 12.83 1.40 -4.08
CA ALA A 71 11.84 1.11 -3.06
C ALA A 71 10.76 2.20 -3.16
N GLN A 72 9.71 1.89 -3.92
CA GLN A 72 8.53 2.75 -4.05
C GLN A 72 7.64 2.53 -2.82
N ILE A 73 7.20 3.62 -2.21
CA ILE A 73 6.32 3.58 -1.04
C ILE A 73 5.08 4.39 -1.36
N MET A 74 3.92 3.74 -1.24
CA MET A 74 2.61 4.31 -1.52
C MET A 74 1.75 4.36 -0.26
N ASP A 75 0.90 5.36 -0.17
CA ASP A 75 -0.10 5.47 0.90
C ASP A 75 -1.27 4.49 0.66
N ALA A 76 -2.26 4.48 1.56
CA ALA A 76 -3.43 3.61 1.47
C ALA A 76 -4.30 3.89 0.22
N TYR A 77 -4.13 5.05 -0.40
CA TYR A 77 -4.84 5.53 -1.58
C TYR A 77 -3.99 5.36 -2.86
N SER A 78 -2.91 4.57 -2.78
CA SER A 78 -1.97 4.29 -3.88
C SER A 78 -1.20 5.50 -4.42
N ASN A 79 -1.14 6.60 -3.67
CA ASN A 79 -0.27 7.72 -4.03
C ASN A 79 1.17 7.42 -3.61
N THR A 80 2.12 7.58 -4.52
CA THR A 80 3.55 7.44 -4.23
C THR A 80 4.06 8.67 -3.48
N PHE A 81 4.26 8.54 -2.17
CA PHE A 81 4.84 9.62 -1.35
C PHE A 81 6.35 9.51 -1.20
N SER A 82 6.95 8.35 -1.50
CA SER A 82 8.40 8.18 -1.49
C SER A 82 8.88 7.17 -2.53
N SER A 83 10.08 7.43 -3.04
CA SER A 83 10.81 6.53 -3.92
C SER A 83 12.26 6.58 -3.49
N ILE A 84 12.74 5.56 -2.79
CA ILE A 84 14.15 5.46 -2.36
C ILE A 84 14.90 4.65 -3.41
N GLY A 85 16.05 5.12 -3.87
CA GLY A 85 16.88 4.36 -4.79
C GLY A 85 17.73 5.22 -5.71
N ARG A 86 18.21 4.61 -6.80
CA ARG A 86 19.22 5.18 -7.70
C ARG A 86 18.94 6.63 -8.09
N ARG A 87 17.68 6.96 -8.41
CA ARG A 87 17.26 8.28 -8.90
C ARG A 87 17.22 9.37 -7.82
N THR A 88 16.89 9.02 -6.59
CA THR A 88 16.47 10.00 -5.54
C THR A 88 17.41 10.03 -4.35
N THR A 89 17.98 8.89 -3.97
CA THR A 89 18.87 8.75 -2.80
C THR A 89 20.22 8.17 -3.16
N GLY A 90 20.43 7.83 -4.44
CA GLY A 90 21.61 7.12 -4.92
C GLY A 90 21.60 5.63 -4.59
N THR A 91 22.73 4.97 -4.78
CA THR A 91 22.85 3.51 -4.63
C THR A 91 23.56 3.06 -3.38
N LYS A 92 24.09 3.98 -2.57
CA LYS A 92 24.80 3.65 -1.32
C LYS A 92 23.86 3.11 -0.25
N ALA A 93 24.43 2.39 0.70
CA ALA A 93 23.69 1.87 1.85
C ALA A 93 23.02 3.00 2.64
N GLY A 94 21.84 2.74 3.19
CA GLY A 94 21.04 3.73 3.89
C GLY A 94 19.99 3.11 4.81
N LYS A 95 19.52 3.90 5.78
CA LYS A 95 18.47 3.53 6.73
C LYS A 95 17.36 4.58 6.69
N PHE A 96 16.13 4.12 6.52
CA PHE A 96 14.96 4.96 6.33
C PHE A 96 13.88 4.56 7.32
N ALA A 97 13.51 5.45 8.23
CA ALA A 97 12.41 5.24 9.17
C ALA A 97 11.11 5.68 8.50
N ILE A 98 10.25 4.72 8.17
CA ILE A 98 8.92 4.95 7.65
C ILE A 98 8.00 5.14 8.86
N VAL A 99 7.45 6.34 9.01
CA VAL A 99 6.66 6.74 10.19
C VAL A 99 5.22 7.05 9.78
N GLY A 100 4.26 6.76 10.66
CA GLY A 100 2.86 7.11 10.45
C GLY A 100 2.60 8.61 10.56
N PRO A 101 1.43 9.09 10.10
CA PRO A 101 1.07 10.51 10.09
C PRO A 101 1.12 11.16 11.49
N ASP A 102 0.73 10.40 12.51
CA ASP A 102 0.60 10.86 13.90
C ASP A 102 1.83 10.58 14.77
N TRP A 103 2.90 10.01 14.20
CA TRP A 103 4.10 9.74 14.98
C TRP A 103 4.81 11.04 15.41
N LYS A 104 5.18 11.12 16.70
CA LYS A 104 5.80 12.30 17.34
C LYS A 104 7.10 11.96 18.10
N GLY A 105 7.67 10.79 17.84
CA GLY A 105 8.90 10.35 18.53
C GLY A 105 10.15 11.08 18.03
N VAL A 106 11.30 10.70 18.59
CA VAL A 106 12.61 11.14 18.12
C VAL A 106 13.30 9.97 17.42
N LEU A 107 13.79 10.17 16.21
CA LEU A 107 14.51 9.13 15.47
C LEU A 107 15.92 8.95 16.04
N PRO A 108 16.42 7.71 16.15
CA PRO A 108 17.82 7.47 16.43
C PRO A 108 18.71 8.09 15.33
N SER A 109 19.94 8.46 15.70
CA SER A 109 20.90 9.04 14.76
C SER A 109 21.18 8.12 13.58
N GLY A 110 21.28 8.69 12.38
CA GLY A 110 21.58 7.95 11.14
C GLY A 110 20.37 7.40 10.39
N LEU A 111 19.15 7.53 10.91
CA LEU A 111 17.92 7.21 10.18
C LEU A 111 17.38 8.45 9.47
N LYS A 112 16.98 8.29 8.21
CA LYS A 112 16.27 9.31 7.44
C LYS A 112 14.76 9.11 7.61
N GLU A 113 14.04 10.14 8.02
CA GLU A 113 12.59 10.08 8.14
C GLU A 113 11.93 9.99 6.76
N VAL A 114 10.90 9.14 6.67
CA VAL A 114 9.98 9.03 5.54
C VAL A 114 8.57 9.02 6.10
N LYS A 115 7.94 10.20 6.14
CA LYS A 115 6.62 10.37 6.74
C LYS A 115 5.51 9.93 5.77
N SER A 116 4.74 8.93 6.20
CA SER A 116 3.57 8.44 5.47
C SER A 116 2.36 9.35 5.70
N PRO A 117 1.59 9.69 4.65
CA PRO A 117 0.32 10.39 4.79
C PRO A 117 -0.75 9.56 5.54
N THR A 118 -0.65 8.23 5.48
CA THR A 118 -1.62 7.30 6.06
C THR A 118 -0.94 6.28 6.98
N ASN A 119 -1.74 5.62 7.83
CA ASN A 119 -1.23 4.58 8.72
C ASN A 119 -0.85 3.28 7.98
N THR A 120 -1.48 3.01 6.85
CA THR A 120 -1.13 1.89 5.97
C THR A 120 -0.24 2.39 4.84
N ALA A 121 0.85 1.68 4.55
CA ALA A 121 1.70 1.97 3.40
C ALA A 121 2.05 0.70 2.63
N TRP A 122 2.12 0.80 1.30
CA TRP A 122 2.56 -0.29 0.43
C TRP A 122 3.99 -0.03 -0.07
N LEU A 123 4.91 -0.90 0.32
CA LEU A 123 6.30 -0.90 -0.13
C LEU A 123 6.48 -1.91 -1.27
N ILE A 124 6.99 -1.44 -2.40
CA ILE A 124 7.42 -2.29 -3.53
C ILE A 124 8.88 -1.98 -3.84
N ILE A 125 9.73 -2.99 -3.72
CA ILE A 125 11.14 -2.93 -4.09
C ILE A 125 11.34 -3.62 -5.43
N ARG A 126 12.02 -2.94 -6.35
CA ARG A 126 12.43 -3.45 -7.65
C ARG A 126 13.94 -3.31 -7.78
N VAL A 127 14.62 -4.38 -8.20
CA VAL A 127 16.05 -4.36 -8.54
C VAL A 127 16.22 -4.81 -9.98
N LEU A 128 16.97 -4.05 -10.78
CA LEU A 128 17.20 -4.36 -12.20
C LEU A 128 17.86 -5.74 -12.36
N SER A 129 17.28 -6.56 -13.22
CA SER A 129 17.85 -7.77 -13.78
C SER A 129 18.07 -7.54 -15.28
N LYS A 130 19.30 -7.68 -15.75
CA LYS A 130 19.66 -7.52 -17.18
C LYS A 130 19.28 -8.74 -18.03
N GLY A 131 18.59 -9.71 -17.45
CA GLY A 131 18.19 -10.96 -18.08
C GLY A 131 18.47 -12.17 -17.19
N LYS A 132 18.21 -13.36 -17.72
CA LYS A 132 18.26 -14.63 -16.98
C LYS A 132 19.59 -14.88 -16.27
N ASP A 133 20.72 -14.53 -16.90
CA ASP A 133 22.05 -14.80 -16.36
C ASP A 133 22.45 -13.81 -15.24
N ASP A 134 21.68 -12.73 -15.05
CA ASP A 134 21.93 -11.66 -14.08
C ASP A 134 20.93 -11.67 -12.90
N GLU A 135 19.88 -12.50 -13.00
CA GLU A 135 18.78 -12.57 -12.04
C GLU A 135 19.29 -12.96 -10.63
N ASP A 136 20.22 -13.91 -10.54
CA ASP A 136 20.78 -14.34 -9.25
C ASP A 136 21.54 -13.20 -8.55
N GLU A 137 22.23 -12.33 -9.30
CA GLU A 137 22.91 -11.15 -8.74
C GLU A 137 21.91 -10.08 -8.30
N ALA A 138 20.84 -9.87 -9.07
CA ALA A 138 19.75 -8.98 -8.69
C ALA A 138 19.08 -9.45 -7.38
N LEU A 139 18.82 -10.76 -7.27
CA LEU A 139 18.26 -11.38 -6.06
C LEU A 139 19.22 -11.29 -4.87
N LYS A 140 20.53 -11.46 -5.07
CA LYS A 140 21.52 -11.27 -3.99
C LYS A 140 21.47 -9.87 -3.41
N ILE A 141 21.36 -8.83 -4.24
CA ILE A 141 21.21 -7.45 -3.77
C ILE A 141 19.88 -7.27 -3.04
N LEU A 142 18.77 -7.74 -3.64
CA LEU A 142 17.44 -7.61 -3.04
C LEU A 142 17.36 -8.27 -1.65
N ASN A 143 17.96 -9.46 -1.50
CA ASN A 143 17.98 -10.20 -0.23
C ASN A 143 18.84 -9.55 0.87
N GLN A 144 19.64 -8.54 0.55
CA GLN A 144 20.39 -7.76 1.55
C GLN A 144 19.56 -6.62 2.14
N PHE A 145 18.40 -6.29 1.54
CA PHE A 145 17.52 -5.26 2.07
C PHE A 145 16.65 -5.85 3.18
N LYS A 146 16.37 -5.06 4.21
CA LYS A 146 15.70 -5.53 5.42
C LYS A 146 14.67 -4.54 5.92
N LEU A 147 13.58 -5.05 6.48
CA LEU A 147 12.69 -4.31 7.35
C LEU A 147 12.99 -4.70 8.81
N THR A 148 12.98 -3.73 9.72
CA THR A 148 13.23 -3.91 11.16
C THR A 148 12.43 -2.90 12.00
N SER A 149 12.32 -3.13 13.30
CA SER A 149 11.83 -2.17 14.28
C SER A 149 12.71 -0.92 14.36
N LEU A 150 12.23 0.14 15.02
CA LEU A 150 12.99 1.38 15.19
C LEU A 150 14.32 1.21 15.92
N ASP A 151 14.42 0.23 16.84
CA ASP A 151 15.66 -0.08 17.57
C ASP A 151 16.63 -1.00 16.79
N GLU A 152 16.25 -1.41 15.57
CA GLU A 152 17.00 -2.32 14.69
C GLU A 152 17.31 -3.71 15.27
N LYS A 153 16.68 -4.09 16.40
CA LYS A 153 16.97 -5.34 17.10
C LYS A 153 16.01 -6.46 16.78
N SER A 154 14.83 -6.14 16.24
CA SER A 154 13.82 -7.13 15.90
C SER A 154 13.29 -6.92 14.49
N SER A 155 12.83 -8.01 13.88
CA SER A 155 11.97 -7.88 12.71
C SER A 155 10.72 -7.09 13.11
N PRO A 156 10.12 -6.29 12.21
CA PRO A 156 8.81 -5.71 12.49
C PRO A 156 7.88 -6.87 12.83
N HIS A 157 7.02 -6.66 13.83
CA HIS A 157 6.06 -7.68 14.22
C HIS A 157 5.26 -8.10 13.00
N ILE A 158 5.25 -9.39 12.65
CA ILE A 158 4.28 -9.90 11.68
C ILE A 158 2.97 -10.02 12.43
N ILE A 159 1.91 -9.50 11.84
CA ILE A 159 0.61 -9.50 12.43
C ILE A 159 -0.39 -10.04 11.41
N LYS A 160 -1.39 -10.73 11.94
CA LYS A 160 -2.53 -11.29 11.25
C LYS A 160 -3.29 -10.21 10.45
N PRO A 161 -3.87 -10.54 9.30
CA PRO A 161 -4.66 -9.55 8.58
C PRO A 161 -5.90 -9.14 9.39
N ALA A 162 -6.18 -7.83 9.44
CA ALA A 162 -7.27 -7.28 10.24
C ALA A 162 -8.66 -7.56 9.64
N ASN A 163 -8.75 -7.71 8.31
CA ASN A 163 -10.00 -7.93 7.60
C ASN A 163 -10.01 -9.31 6.93
N GLU A 164 -10.57 -10.31 7.61
CA GLU A 164 -10.70 -11.67 7.04
C GLU A 164 -11.58 -11.72 5.79
N LEU A 165 -12.49 -10.75 5.64
CA LEU A 165 -13.41 -10.69 4.51
C LEU A 165 -12.67 -10.29 3.22
N LEU A 166 -11.72 -9.35 3.30
CA LEU A 166 -10.82 -9.02 2.18
C LEU A 166 -9.75 -10.09 1.89
N LEU A 167 -9.48 -11.00 2.83
CA LEU A 167 -8.59 -12.15 2.56
C LEU A 167 -9.29 -13.24 1.75
N LYS A 168 -10.58 -13.44 2.03
CA LYS A 168 -11.35 -14.59 1.54
C LYS A 168 -12.11 -14.26 0.26
N ASN A 169 -12.34 -12.97 0.00
CA ASN A 169 -13.17 -12.49 -1.10
C ASN A 169 -12.43 -11.40 -1.87
N LYS A 170 -12.74 -11.27 -3.15
CA LYS A 170 -12.37 -10.06 -3.88
C LYS A 170 -13.31 -8.93 -3.50
N VAL A 171 -12.88 -7.69 -3.71
CA VAL A 171 -13.69 -6.49 -3.40
C VAL A 171 -14.96 -6.48 -4.24
N GLU A 172 -14.87 -6.93 -5.48
CA GLU A 172 -15.94 -7.03 -6.47
C GLU A 172 -17.01 -8.07 -6.07
N ASP A 173 -16.67 -9.02 -5.20
CA ASP A 173 -17.56 -10.09 -4.76
C ASP A 173 -18.31 -9.72 -3.46
N LEU A 174 -18.02 -8.56 -2.86
CA LEU A 174 -18.66 -8.12 -1.62
C LEU A 174 -20.09 -7.62 -1.88
N ASN A 175 -21.00 -7.91 -0.95
CA ASN A 175 -22.28 -7.19 -0.93
C ASN A 175 -22.05 -5.73 -0.51
N ALA A 176 -23.02 -4.86 -0.81
CA ALA A 176 -22.84 -3.43 -0.61
C ALA A 176 -22.58 -3.04 0.84
N MET A 177 -23.24 -3.69 1.82
CA MET A 177 -23.07 -3.32 3.23
C MET A 177 -21.69 -3.72 3.74
N ASP A 178 -21.20 -4.90 3.36
CA ASP A 178 -19.84 -5.33 3.70
C ASP A 178 -18.78 -4.45 3.02
N PHE A 179 -19.04 -4.03 1.77
CA PHE A 179 -18.18 -3.09 1.05
C PHE A 179 -18.10 -1.75 1.78
N PHE A 180 -19.24 -1.09 2.05
CA PHE A 180 -19.26 0.24 2.69
C PHE A 180 -18.77 0.17 4.14
N LYS A 181 -19.06 -0.91 4.87
CA LYS A 181 -18.47 -1.14 6.19
C LYS A 181 -16.95 -1.21 6.10
N THR A 182 -16.42 -2.04 5.19
CA THR A 182 -14.98 -2.23 5.02
C THR A 182 -14.30 -0.94 4.56
N MET A 183 -14.90 -0.21 3.62
CA MET A 183 -14.42 1.09 3.16
C MET A 183 -14.36 2.08 4.32
N THR A 184 -15.43 2.18 5.12
CA THR A 184 -15.48 3.09 6.27
C THR A 184 -14.41 2.74 7.30
N ASP A 185 -14.25 1.46 7.66
CA ASP A 185 -13.22 1.00 8.58
C ASP A 185 -11.80 1.38 8.08
N LEU A 186 -11.55 1.28 6.77
CA LEU A 186 -10.28 1.66 6.14
C LEU A 186 -10.07 3.18 6.10
N MET A 187 -11.12 3.97 5.87
CA MET A 187 -11.06 5.44 5.93
C MET A 187 -10.80 5.97 7.34
N ILE A 188 -11.33 5.28 8.37
CA ILE A 188 -11.04 5.58 9.77
C ILE A 188 -9.58 5.26 10.08
N LEU A 189 -9.10 4.10 9.64
CA LEU A 189 -7.71 3.70 9.83
C LEU A 189 -6.73 4.63 9.10
N ASN A 190 -7.10 5.12 7.91
CA ASN A 190 -6.24 5.90 7.03
C ASN A 190 -6.86 7.26 6.72
N PRO A 191 -6.97 8.18 7.69
CA PRO A 191 -7.63 9.45 7.48
C PRO A 191 -6.91 10.27 6.39
N THR A 192 -7.66 10.79 5.42
CA THR A 192 -7.16 11.83 4.50
C THR A 192 -7.27 13.20 5.16
N THR A 193 -6.35 14.11 4.83
CA THR A 193 -6.39 15.51 5.26
C THR A 193 -6.82 16.45 4.13
N ASP A 194 -6.54 16.10 2.87
CA ASP A 194 -6.83 16.98 1.73
C ASP A 194 -8.29 16.91 1.24
N TYR A 195 -9.05 15.87 1.61
CA TYR A 195 -10.40 15.59 1.06
C TYR A 195 -11.51 15.50 2.11
N GLU A 196 -11.24 15.93 3.35
CA GLU A 196 -12.19 15.81 4.47
C GLU A 196 -13.56 16.44 4.16
N SER A 197 -13.59 17.57 3.47
CA SER A 197 -14.84 18.26 3.10
C SER A 197 -15.70 17.49 2.08
N PHE A 198 -15.05 16.75 1.16
CA PHE A 198 -15.75 15.88 0.22
C PHE A 198 -16.27 14.64 0.93
N GLU A 199 -15.40 13.96 1.69
CA GLU A 199 -15.76 12.74 2.42
C GLU A 199 -16.86 12.96 3.46
N LYS A 200 -16.95 14.17 4.05
CA LYS A 200 -18.03 14.52 4.98
C LYS A 200 -19.42 14.40 4.36
N GLN A 201 -19.55 14.55 3.05
CA GLN A 201 -20.84 14.38 2.36
C GLN A 201 -21.34 12.93 2.47
N PHE A 202 -20.45 11.96 2.69
CA PHE A 202 -20.82 10.57 2.83
C PHE A 202 -21.56 10.26 4.14
N GLU A 203 -21.55 11.17 5.13
CA GLU A 203 -22.37 11.04 6.34
C GLU A 203 -23.87 10.93 5.98
N GLN A 204 -24.31 11.56 4.89
CA GLN A 204 -25.70 11.51 4.41
C GLN A 204 -26.14 10.10 4.00
N ILE A 205 -25.19 9.22 3.67
CA ILE A 205 -25.43 7.83 3.29
C ILE A 205 -24.93 6.84 4.38
N GLY A 206 -24.66 7.35 5.58
CA GLY A 206 -24.30 6.54 6.76
C GLY A 206 -22.83 6.17 6.90
N ILE A 207 -21.96 6.73 6.06
CA ILE A 207 -20.49 6.57 6.18
C ILE A 207 -19.99 7.64 7.13
N ASP A 208 -19.73 7.25 8.38
CA ASP A 208 -19.26 8.14 9.43
C ASP A 208 -17.84 7.77 9.87
N ARG A 209 -16.89 8.70 9.74
CA ARG A 209 -15.47 8.49 10.06
C ARG A 209 -15.18 8.53 11.57
N THR A 210 -16.17 8.79 12.41
CA THR A 210 -16.08 8.79 13.87
C THR A 210 -16.76 7.56 14.46
N TYR A 211 -17.98 7.26 14.00
CA TYR A 211 -18.83 6.22 14.56
C TYR A 211 -18.90 4.94 13.73
N GLY A 212 -18.31 4.94 12.52
CA GLY A 212 -18.32 3.82 11.60
C GLY A 212 -19.61 3.73 10.78
N PHE A 213 -19.78 2.59 10.11
CA PHE A 213 -20.94 2.32 9.26
C PHE A 213 -21.81 1.23 9.90
N ASP A 214 -23.10 1.54 10.09
CA ASP A 214 -24.09 0.64 10.68
C ASP A 214 -25.34 0.59 9.80
N ALA A 215 -25.41 -0.43 8.95
CA ALA A 215 -26.51 -0.64 8.01
C ALA A 215 -27.88 -0.73 8.69
N SER A 216 -27.95 -1.12 9.97
CA SER A 216 -29.23 -1.26 10.68
C SER A 216 -29.89 0.08 11.00
N LYS A 217 -29.15 1.19 10.89
CA LYS A 217 -29.62 2.55 11.13
C LYS A 217 -30.05 3.27 9.85
N LEU A 218 -29.88 2.64 8.69
CA LEU A 218 -30.20 3.25 7.40
C LEU A 218 -31.67 3.01 7.05
N ASP A 219 -32.29 4.00 6.41
CA ASP A 219 -33.61 3.83 5.84
C ASP A 219 -33.58 2.92 4.59
N PRO A 220 -34.72 2.33 4.20
CA PRO A 220 -34.78 1.41 3.07
C PRO A 220 -34.32 2.01 1.73
N ASP A 221 -34.54 3.30 1.51
CA ASP A 221 -34.20 3.96 0.25
C ASP A 221 -32.67 4.15 0.15
N THR A 222 -32.01 4.52 1.25
CA THR A 222 -30.54 4.56 1.35
C THR A 222 -29.93 3.19 1.10
N ILE A 223 -30.47 2.13 1.72
CA ILE A 223 -29.99 0.75 1.48
C ILE A 223 -30.13 0.37 0.00
N ALA A 224 -31.28 0.68 -0.62
CA ALA A 224 -31.50 0.41 -2.04
C ALA A 224 -30.53 1.21 -2.92
N GLY A 225 -30.23 2.46 -2.57
CA GLY A 225 -29.25 3.30 -3.24
C GLY A 225 -27.83 2.73 -3.19
N LEU A 226 -27.36 2.33 -2.00
CA LEU A 226 -26.03 1.74 -1.82
C LEU A 226 -25.86 0.43 -2.58
N ASN A 227 -26.89 -0.41 -2.64
CA ASN A 227 -26.86 -1.64 -3.45
C ASN A 227 -26.71 -1.37 -4.95
N ARG A 228 -27.35 -0.32 -5.47
CA ARG A 228 -27.14 0.12 -6.86
C ARG A 228 -25.74 0.70 -7.05
N ALA A 229 -25.30 1.55 -6.13
CA ALA A 229 -24.03 2.25 -6.21
C ALA A 229 -22.83 1.31 -6.36
N VAL A 230 -22.76 0.21 -5.60
CA VAL A 230 -21.64 -0.74 -5.74
C VAL A 230 -21.60 -1.39 -7.11
N LYS A 231 -22.77 -1.71 -7.69
CA LYS A 231 -22.83 -2.27 -9.05
C LYS A 231 -22.43 -1.23 -10.09
N ASP A 232 -23.04 -0.05 -10.04
CA ASP A 232 -22.82 1.01 -11.02
C ASP A 232 -21.37 1.52 -10.97
N ALA A 233 -20.75 1.57 -9.78
CA ALA A 233 -19.37 2.01 -9.61
C ALA A 233 -18.37 1.15 -10.39
N PHE A 234 -18.52 -0.18 -10.42
CA PHE A 234 -17.63 -1.04 -11.20
C PHE A 234 -17.77 -0.83 -12.70
N GLU A 235 -18.99 -0.56 -13.19
CA GLU A 235 -19.24 -0.22 -14.58
C GLU A 235 -18.59 1.13 -14.94
N ILE A 236 -18.69 2.13 -14.05
CA ILE A 236 -18.04 3.43 -14.21
C ILE A 236 -16.51 3.28 -14.24
N ILE A 237 -15.92 2.56 -13.28
CA ILE A 237 -14.46 2.35 -13.22
C ILE A 237 -13.96 1.59 -14.46
N SER A 238 -14.69 0.58 -14.91
CA SER A 238 -14.28 -0.20 -16.09
C SER A 238 -14.34 0.59 -17.39
N SER A 239 -15.18 1.63 -17.44
CA SER A 239 -15.35 2.51 -18.60
C SER A 239 -14.45 3.77 -18.55
N SER A 240 -13.84 4.09 -17.41
CA SER A 240 -13.04 5.33 -17.25
C SER A 240 -11.68 5.32 -17.94
N LEU A 241 -11.23 4.20 -18.52
CA LEU A 241 -10.00 4.13 -19.32
C LEU A 241 -9.99 5.12 -20.50
N GLU A 242 -11.16 5.52 -20.99
CA GLU A 242 -11.32 6.51 -22.06
C GLU A 242 -11.02 7.96 -21.59
N GLU A 243 -11.02 8.22 -20.28
CA GLU A 243 -10.89 9.57 -19.69
C GLU A 243 -9.46 9.99 -19.39
N LEU A 244 -8.47 9.11 -19.57
CA LEU A 244 -7.06 9.38 -19.25
C LEU A 244 -6.44 10.50 -20.11
N ASN A 245 -7.15 10.98 -21.14
CA ASN A 245 -6.78 12.04 -22.09
C ASN A 245 -5.27 12.09 -22.36
N PRO A 246 -4.69 10.99 -22.88
CA PRO A 246 -3.26 10.86 -22.98
C PRO A 246 -2.69 11.86 -23.99
N ARG A 247 -1.49 12.36 -23.72
CA ARG A 247 -0.71 13.07 -24.73
C ARG A 247 -0.20 12.07 -25.76
N ILE A 248 -0.68 12.19 -26.99
CA ILE A 248 -0.23 11.37 -28.12
C ILE A 248 0.75 12.20 -28.96
N SER A 249 1.97 11.70 -29.14
CA SER A 249 2.98 12.33 -29.99
C SER A 249 3.86 11.28 -30.65
N ASN A 250 3.99 11.32 -31.98
CA ASN A 250 4.81 10.40 -32.78
C ASN A 250 4.55 8.91 -32.49
N GLY A 251 3.28 8.53 -32.29
CA GLY A 251 2.88 7.15 -31.99
C GLY A 251 3.08 6.73 -30.52
N TRP A 252 3.62 7.60 -29.67
CA TRP A 252 3.74 7.38 -28.23
C TRP A 252 2.57 7.99 -27.47
N MET A 253 1.99 7.18 -26.58
CA MET A 253 0.98 7.62 -25.62
C MET A 253 1.66 7.93 -24.28
N THR A 254 1.47 9.13 -23.76
CA THR A 254 2.00 9.55 -22.45
C THR A 254 0.85 9.99 -21.55
N ILE A 255 0.71 9.33 -20.41
CA ILE A 255 -0.24 9.71 -19.37
C ILE A 255 0.54 10.38 -18.23
N THR A 256 0.15 11.59 -17.85
CA THR A 256 0.79 12.36 -16.78
C THR A 256 -0.05 12.35 -15.51
N GLY A 257 0.58 12.32 -14.34
CA GLY A 257 -0.11 12.29 -13.04
C GLY A 257 -0.40 10.90 -12.49
N ILE A 258 0.09 9.83 -13.14
CA ILE A 258 0.03 8.47 -12.59
C ILE A 258 0.84 8.40 -11.29
N GLY A 259 0.24 7.85 -10.24
CA GLY A 259 0.86 7.69 -8.92
C GLY A 259 0.70 8.88 -7.97
N ALA A 260 -0.02 9.93 -8.36
CA ALA A 260 -0.48 11.02 -7.49
C ALA A 260 -1.89 11.41 -7.94
N TYR A 261 -2.88 10.62 -7.52
CA TYR A 261 -4.24 10.67 -8.04
C TYR A 261 -5.08 11.78 -7.41
N GLY A 262 -4.81 12.13 -6.16
CA GLY A 262 -5.57 13.15 -5.45
C GLY A 262 -7.06 12.79 -5.34
N ASP A 263 -7.94 13.66 -5.83
CA ASP A 263 -9.40 13.44 -5.95
C ASP A 263 -9.82 12.82 -7.30
N GLN A 264 -8.87 12.46 -8.16
CA GLN A 264 -9.16 11.91 -9.49
C GLN A 264 -9.39 10.41 -9.42
N TYR A 265 -10.48 10.00 -8.74
CA TYR A 265 -10.84 8.61 -8.46
C TYR A 265 -11.08 7.75 -9.72
N GLN A 266 -11.26 8.36 -10.88
CA GLN A 266 -11.46 7.68 -12.17
C GLN A 266 -10.17 7.42 -12.95
N LYS A 267 -9.03 7.97 -12.51
CA LYS A 267 -7.72 7.68 -13.11
C LYS A 267 -7.18 6.38 -12.52
N TYR A 268 -7.36 5.26 -13.22
CA TYR A 268 -6.78 3.96 -12.88
C TYR A 268 -6.04 3.36 -14.08
#